data_AF-A0A0B8PJH9-F1
#
_entry.id   AF-A0A0B8PJH9-F1
#
_cell.length_a   1.000
_cell.length_b   1.000
_cell.length_c   1.000
_cell.angle_alpha   90.00
_cell.angle_beta   90.00
_cell.angle_gamma   90.00
#
_symmetry.space_group_name_H-M   'P 1'
#
loop_
_entity.id
_entity.type
_entity.pdbx_description
1 polymer ?
#
loop_
_entity_poly.entity_id
_entity_poly.type
_entity_poly.pdbx_seq_one_letter_code
_entity_poly.pdbx_strand_id
1 'polypeptide(L)' 'MEGDWTVASDPITDYLRQNGRVGVPFNMVYGPEAPHGIPLPIILSEEAVMSAIKLASGLLGSISVFAGNGISIGL' A
#
# COMPACT_ATOMS: atom_id res chain seq x y z
N MET A 1 12.47 -7.48 1.24
CA MET A 1 12.46 -8.96 1.15
C MET A 1 12.03 -9.30 -0.25
N GLU A 2 12.78 -10.16 -0.93
CA GLU A 2 12.38 -10.76 -2.20
C GLU A 2 11.97 -12.20 -1.92
N GLY A 3 10.85 -12.66 -2.48
CA GLY A 3 10.28 -13.97 -2.20
C GLY A 3 9.95 -14.70 -3.48
N ASP A 4 10.48 -15.91 -3.64
CA ASP A 4 10.09 -16.85 -4.68
C ASP A 4 8.89 -17.67 -4.21
N TRP A 5 7.76 -17.48 -4.88
CA TRP A 5 6.49 -18.14 -4.56
C TRP A 5 6.39 -19.57 -5.12
N THR A 6 7.35 -20.03 -5.92
CA THR A 6 7.32 -21.36 -6.55
C THR A 6 7.90 -22.46 -5.65
N VAL A 7 8.52 -22.08 -4.54
CA VAL A 7 9.13 -22.98 -3.56
C VAL A 7 8.58 -22.71 -2.16
N ALA A 8 8.52 -23.75 -1.33
CA ALA A 8 8.17 -23.59 0.08
C ALA A 8 9.23 -22.74 0.78
N SER A 9 8.79 -21.79 1.60
CA SER A 9 9.67 -20.83 2.27
C SER A 9 9.07 -20.41 3.61
N ASP A 10 9.75 -20.75 4.70
CA ASP A 10 9.34 -20.35 6.06
C ASP A 10 9.31 -18.82 6.22
N PRO A 11 10.30 -18.04 5.72
CA PRO A 11 10.23 -16.58 5.78
C PRO A 11 8.99 -16.00 5.08
N ILE A 12 8.59 -16.54 3.94
CA ILE A 12 7.38 -16.10 3.22
C ILE A 12 6.13 -16.46 4.03
N THR A 13 6.09 -17.66 4.60
CA THR A 13 4.98 -18.12 5.43
C THR A 13 4.79 -17.26 6.66
N ASP A 14 5.89 -16.92 7.35
CA ASP A 14 5.85 -16.06 8.53
C ASP A 14 5.45 -14.63 8.18
N TYR A 15 5.95 -14.10 7.06
CA TYR A 15 5.54 -12.80 6.55
C TYR A 15 4.03 -12.75 6.26
N LEU A 16 3.46 -13.78 5.65
CA LEU A 16 2.01 -13.88 5.43
C LEU A 16 1.25 -13.87 6.77
N ARG A 17 1.66 -14.70 7.73
CA ARG A 17 1.00 -14.80 9.05
C ARG A 17 1.04 -13.47 9.80
N GLN A 18 2.18 -12.79 9.79
CA GLN A 18 2.34 -11.48 10.43
C GLN A 18 1.42 -10.41 9.81
N ASN A 19 1.13 -10.52 8.51
CA ASN A 19 0.17 -9.68 7.81
C ASN A 19 -1.27 -10.24 7.82
N GLY A 20 -1.58 -11.20 8.70
CA GLY A 20 -2.93 -11.75 8.89
C GLY A 20 -3.43 -12.59 7.72
N ARG A 21 -2.53 -13.23 6.98
CA ARG A 21 -2.84 -13.99 5.76
C ARG A 21 -2.26 -15.41 5.88
N VAL A 22 -2.95 -16.37 5.26
CA VAL A 22 -2.56 -17.79 5.27
C VAL A 22 -2.23 -18.33 3.87
N GLY A 23 -2.21 -17.48 2.84
CA GLY A 23 -1.94 -17.90 1.47
C GLY A 23 -1.90 -16.75 0.46
N VAL A 24 -1.90 -17.14 -0.81
CA VAL A 24 -1.83 -16.27 -2.00
C VAL A 24 -3.19 -16.16 -2.71
N PRO A 25 -3.45 -15.08 -3.47
CA PRO A 25 -2.57 -13.93 -3.70
C PRO A 25 -2.48 -12.99 -2.50
N PHE A 26 -1.26 -12.47 -2.28
CA PHE A 26 -0.98 -11.44 -1.28
C PHE A 26 -0.60 -10.15 -2.01
N ASN A 27 -1.57 -9.24 -2.16
CA ASN A 27 -1.37 -7.95 -2.82
C ASN A 27 -1.33 -6.85 -1.76
N MET A 28 -0.19 -6.17 -1.62
CA MET A 28 0.00 -5.07 -0.69
C MET A 28 1.02 -4.07 -1.24
N VAL A 29 0.76 -2.77 -1.07
CA VAL A 29 1.68 -1.70 -1.46
C VAL A 29 2.29 -1.08 -0.22
N TYR A 30 3.61 -0.98 -0.19
CA TYR A 30 4.36 -0.35 0.90
C TYR A 30 5.00 0.94 0.40
N GLY A 31 5.27 1.86 1.33
CA GLY A 31 6.00 3.09 1.04
C GLY A 31 6.27 3.89 2.32
N PRO A 32 6.99 5.02 2.21
CA PRO A 32 7.34 5.85 3.37
C PRO A 32 6.13 6.25 4.23
N GLU A 33 4.99 6.57 3.61
CA GLU A 33 3.73 6.92 4.30
C GLU A 33 2.83 5.72 4.58
N ALA A 34 3.25 4.51 4.19
CA ALA A 34 2.55 3.26 4.48
C ALA A 34 3.54 2.16 4.91
N PRO A 35 4.25 2.30 6.04
CA PRO A 35 5.22 1.31 6.50
C PRO A 35 4.57 -0.04 6.87
N HIS A 36 3.29 -0.02 7.24
CA HIS A 36 2.50 -1.21 7.52
C HIS A 36 1.77 -1.77 6.28
N GLY A 37 1.90 -1.10 5.14
CA GLY A 37 1.33 -1.52 3.86
C GLY A 37 -0.15 -1.19 3.69
N ILE A 38 -0.56 -1.05 2.43
CA ILE A 38 -1.94 -0.84 1.99
C ILE A 38 -2.40 -2.12 1.29
N PRO A 39 -3.39 -2.86 1.83
CA PRO A 39 -3.89 -4.06 1.19
C PRO A 39 -4.61 -3.70 -0.11
N LEU A 40 -4.37 -4.50 -1.15
CA LEU A 40 -5.08 -4.39 -2.42
C LEU A 40 -6.13 -5.52 -2.57
N PRO A 41 -7.14 -5.31 -3.42
CA PRO A 41 -8.06 -6.38 -3.82
C PRO A 41 -7.31 -7.56 -4.46
N ILE A 42 -7.97 -8.72 -4.47
CA ILE A 42 -7.45 -9.92 -5.14
C ILE A 42 -7.36 -9.70 -6.65
N ILE A 43 -8.42 -9.13 -7.25
CA ILE A 43 -8.43 -8.73 -8.65
C ILE A 43 -7.91 -7.31 -8.74
N LEU A 44 -6.75 -7.15 -9.35
CA LEU A 44 -6.11 -5.86 -9.48
C LEU A 44 -6.76 -5.05 -10.60
N SER A 45 -7.00 -3.77 -10.32
CA SER A 45 -7.24 -2.75 -11.32
C SER A 45 -6.08 -1.76 -11.32
N GLU A 46 -5.80 -1.17 -12.48
CA GLU A 46 -4.80 -0.11 -12.61
C GLU A 46 -5.07 1.02 -11.60
N GLU A 47 -6.32 1.45 -11.50
CA GLU A 47 -6.75 2.51 -10.58
C GLU A 47 -6.43 2.19 -9.11
N ALA A 48 -6.73 0.97 -8.65
CA ALA A 48 -6.48 0.56 -7.26
C ALA A 48 -4.97 0.55 -6.96
N VAL A 49 -4.16 0.05 -7.91
CA VAL A 49 -2.70 0.02 -7.77
C VAL A 49 -2.13 1.44 -7.74
N MET A 50 -2.49 2.27 -8.71
CA MET A 50 -1.96 3.63 -8.83
C MET A 50 -2.37 4.51 -7.64
N SER A 51 -3.58 4.34 -7.12
CA SER A 51 -4.05 5.07 -5.93
C SER A 51 -3.28 4.64 -4.68
N ALA A 52 -3.08 3.34 -4.48
CA ALA A 52 -2.31 2.83 -3.34
C ALA A 52 -0.84 3.27 -3.40
N ILE A 53 -0.21 3.30 -4.57
CA ILE A 53 1.16 3.81 -4.74
C ILE A 53 1.25 5.30 -4.39
N LYS A 54 0.31 6.12 -4.86
CA LYS A 54 0.28 7.56 -4.52
C LYS A 54 0.12 7.80 -3.02
N LEU A 55 -0.74 7.02 -2.36
CA LEU A 55 -0.92 7.09 -0.91
C LEU A 55 0.34 6.66 -0.17
N ALA A 56 0.90 5.50 -0.52
CA ALA A 56 2.06 4.94 0.16
C ALA A 56 3.34 5.77 -0.03
N SER A 57 3.48 6.46 -1.17
CA SER A 57 4.60 7.36 -1.45
C SER A 57 4.50 8.73 -0.76
N GLY A 58 3.34 9.06 -0.17
CA GLY A 58 3.08 10.38 0.42
C GLY A 58 2.80 11.49 -0.58
N LEU A 59 2.57 11.15 -1.85
CA LEU A 59 2.30 12.13 -2.90
C LEU A 59 0.96 12.87 -2.70
N LEU A 60 0.07 12.34 -1.85
CA LEU A 60 -1.21 12.96 -1.48
C LEU A 60 -1.10 13.87 -0.25
N GLY A 61 0.01 13.83 0.50
CA GLY A 61 0.19 14.55 1.78
C GLY A 61 0.53 16.03 1.66
N SER A 62 0.49 16.63 0.47
CA SER A 62 0.91 18.04 0.29
C SER A 62 0.14 18.82 -0.78
N ILE A 63 -1.14 18.50 -1.02
CA ILE A 63 -1.98 19.40 -1.82
C ILE A 63 -2.62 20.43 -0.88
N SER A 64 -1.84 21.43 -0.48
CA SER A 64 -2.40 22.67 0.03
C SER A 64 -3.03 23.42 -1.15
N VAL A 65 -4.33 23.21 -1.39
CA VAL A 65 -5.09 24.07 -2.31
C VAL A 65 -5.28 25.41 -1.60
N PHE A 66 -4.41 26.37 -1.90
CA PHE A 66 -4.70 27.77 -1.62
C PHE A 66 -5.76 28.24 -2.60
N ALA A 67 -7.03 28.03 -2.28
CA ALA A 67 -8.08 28.87 -2.84
C ALA A 67 -7.75 30.31 -2.42
N GLY A 68 -7.75 31.24 -3.38
CA GLY A 68 -7.23 32.61 -3.24
C GLY A 68 -7.89 33.52 -2.18
N ASN A 69 -8.52 32.96 -1.14
CA ASN A 69 -9.12 33.66 0.00
C ASN A 69 -8.69 33.10 1.37
N GLY A 70 -7.51 32.46 1.48
CA GLY A 70 -6.86 32.25 2.78
C GLY A 70 -7.57 31.32 3.78
N ILE A 71 -8.45 30.43 3.34
CA ILE A 71 -9.05 29.41 4.22
C ILE A 71 -8.45 28.05 3.87
N SER A 72 -7.65 27.52 4.80
CA SER A 72 -7.16 26.14 4.77
C SER A 72 -8.21 25.23 5.38
N ILE A 73 -8.83 24.36 4.58
CA ILE A 73 -9.61 23.23 5.08
C ILE A 73 -8.70 22.01 5.08
N GLY A 74 -8.20 21.66 6.27
CA GLY A 74 -7.55 20.38 6.51
C GLY A 74 -8.60 19.28 6.62
N LEU A 75 -8.33 18.14 5.97
CA LEU A 75 -8.93 16.85 6.32
C LEU A 75 -7.93 16.09 7.18
#